data_AF-A0A7C2R946-F1
#
_entry.id   AF-A0A7C2R946-F1
#
_cell.length_a   1.000
_cell.length_b   1.000
_cell.length_c   1.000
_cell.angle_alpha   90.00
_cell.angle_beta   90.00
_cell.angle_gamma   90.00
#
_symmetry.space_group_name_H-M   'P 1'
#
loop_
_entity.id
_entity.type
_entity.pdbx_description
1 polymer ?
#
loop_
_entity_poly.entity_id
_entity_poly.type
_entity_poly.pdbx_seq_one_letter_code
_entity_poly.pdbx_strand_id
1 'polypeptide(L)'
;MGWIGGLFLIVGLSPAQADHQLRVGLFGLYQAQSVLIQAVGNSPVVLQVDGQRKSWYPQTNSALGIKRRGEQLQLRLITTNQHTGRHQLANQLNLRWTVASDSSAWRVTIDNGRLVRTLRGDLQIRIADGAIQMVLETDMENLVARVVASEMSGITELEALKALAVVARTFGLASRARHRSEGFDFCDTTHCQWYQAEDRLDRQDRFARLVKQAVTETESVTLSFQGTMHPTYFTGSCGGMTTTPELIWSNGAAHDATEHQPIACQWCRDSKFYRWQRRVRKSAFTAVISERIGVRLSPKAEIVAEINEQGFVPAVWIVDRQR
;
A
#
# COMPACT_ATOMS: atom_id res chain seq x y z
N MET A 1 5.29 32.68 36.49
CA MET A 1 5.11 32.81 35.02
C MET A 1 5.59 31.52 34.38
N GLY A 2 4.68 30.59 34.11
CA GLY A 2 4.95 29.39 33.33
C GLY A 2 3.79 29.25 32.35
N TRP A 3 3.99 29.71 31.12
CA TRP A 3 3.05 29.48 30.03
C TRP A 3 3.08 27.99 29.71
N ILE A 4 2.12 27.22 30.21
CA ILE A 4 1.78 25.92 29.64
C ILE A 4 1.00 26.25 28.36
N GLY A 5 1.73 26.52 27.28
CA GLY A 5 1.14 26.57 25.95
C GLY A 5 0.56 25.19 25.66
N GLY A 6 -0.76 25.09 25.58
CA GLY A 6 -1.42 23.85 25.18
C GLY A 6 -0.93 23.47 23.79
N LEU A 7 -0.17 22.39 23.71
CA LEU A 7 0.20 21.73 22.46
C LEU A 7 -1.03 20.98 21.98
N PHE A 8 -1.75 21.54 21.00
CA PHE A 8 -2.95 20.93 20.45
C PHE A 8 -2.65 20.23 19.13
N LEU A 9 -3.02 18.95 19.04
CA LEU A 9 -3.24 18.29 17.77
C LEU A 9 -4.44 18.96 17.10
N ILE A 10 -4.26 19.51 15.90
CA ILE A 10 -5.34 20.20 15.19
C ILE A 10 -5.87 19.26 14.11
N VAL A 11 -7.17 18.98 14.21
CA VAL A 11 -7.95 18.38 13.13
C VAL A 11 -8.38 19.53 12.22
N GLY A 12 -7.97 19.49 10.95
CA GLY A 12 -8.20 20.57 10.01
C GLY A 12 -8.61 20.07 8.63
N LEU A 13 -9.30 20.94 7.88
CA LEU A 13 -9.54 20.76 6.45
C LEU A 13 -8.28 21.20 5.69
N SER A 14 -7.81 20.36 4.76
CA SER A 14 -6.76 20.77 3.82
C SER A 14 -7.27 21.86 2.87
N PRO A 15 -6.43 22.83 2.44
CA PRO A 15 -6.87 23.85 1.49
C PRO A 15 -7.33 23.21 0.18
N ALA A 16 -8.48 23.68 -0.32
CA ALA A 16 -9.04 23.22 -1.58
C ALA A 16 -8.08 23.52 -2.75
N GLN A 17 -7.92 22.53 -3.64
CA GLN A 17 -7.39 22.67 -5.02
C GLN A 17 -5.86 22.65 -5.27
N ALA A 18 -5.03 22.09 -4.38
CA ALA A 18 -3.69 21.62 -4.79
C ALA A 18 -3.75 20.12 -5.14
N ASP A 19 -3.34 19.76 -6.36
CA ASP A 19 -3.35 18.42 -6.98
C ASP A 19 -3.40 17.21 -6.01
N HIS A 20 -4.60 16.73 -5.71
CA HIS A 20 -4.89 15.59 -4.82
C HIS A 20 -4.68 14.23 -5.52
N GLN A 21 -4.12 14.23 -6.73
CA GLN A 21 -3.77 12.98 -7.41
C GLN A 21 -2.51 12.37 -6.81
N LEU A 22 -2.61 11.09 -6.53
CA LEU A 22 -1.61 10.29 -5.87
C LEU A 22 -1.20 9.13 -6.78
N ARG A 23 0.10 8.85 -6.83
CA ARG A 23 0.66 7.79 -7.67
C ARG A 23 1.00 6.58 -6.82
N VAL A 24 0.29 5.48 -7.04
CA VAL A 24 0.46 4.20 -6.34
C VAL A 24 1.31 3.25 -7.17
N GLY A 25 2.45 2.81 -6.65
CA GLY A 25 3.16 1.66 -7.19
C GLY A 25 2.39 0.37 -6.89
N LEU A 26 1.97 -0.35 -7.92
CA LEU A 26 1.12 -1.55 -7.78
C LEU A 26 1.92 -2.84 -7.94
N PHE A 27 1.49 -3.86 -7.21
CA PHE A 27 2.03 -5.22 -7.23
C PHE A 27 3.52 -5.26 -6.87
N GLY A 28 3.98 -4.42 -5.94
CA GLY A 28 5.40 -4.28 -5.60
C GLY A 28 6.06 -5.56 -5.07
N LEU A 29 5.27 -6.53 -4.59
CA LEU A 29 5.75 -7.84 -4.15
C LEU A 29 5.95 -8.84 -5.31
N TYR A 30 5.60 -8.46 -6.54
CA TYR A 30 5.55 -9.37 -7.69
C TYR A 30 6.44 -8.86 -8.84
N GLN A 31 7.27 -9.75 -9.37
CA GLN A 31 8.12 -9.47 -10.53
C GLN A 31 7.36 -9.77 -11.82
N ALA A 32 6.30 -9.00 -12.09
CA ALA A 32 5.38 -9.28 -13.19
C ALA A 32 6.08 -9.23 -14.56
N GLN A 33 5.95 -10.32 -15.34
CA GLN A 33 6.46 -10.40 -16.71
C GLN A 33 5.35 -10.28 -17.77
N SER A 34 4.10 -10.43 -17.33
CA SER A 34 2.92 -10.26 -18.16
C SER A 34 1.75 -9.73 -17.35
N VAL A 35 0.95 -8.86 -17.98
CA VAL A 35 -0.23 -8.22 -17.41
C VAL A 35 -1.36 -8.31 -18.42
N LEU A 36 -2.58 -8.53 -17.95
CA LEU A 36 -3.81 -8.40 -18.74
C LEU A 36 -4.65 -7.27 -18.16
N ILE A 37 -5.13 -6.38 -19.01
CA ILE A 37 -5.90 -5.20 -18.61
C ILE A 37 -7.22 -5.19 -19.34
N GLN A 38 -8.30 -5.07 -18.58
CA GLN A 38 -9.64 -4.93 -19.10
C GLN A 38 -10.23 -3.63 -18.58
N ALA A 39 -10.81 -2.83 -19.47
CA ALA A 39 -11.59 -1.69 -19.07
C ALA A 39 -12.94 -2.20 -18.52
N VAL A 40 -13.30 -1.74 -17.33
CA VAL A 40 -14.60 -1.92 -16.70
C VAL A 40 -15.36 -0.63 -16.96
N GLY A 41 -16.33 -0.69 -17.87
CA GLY A 41 -17.09 0.47 -18.35
C GLY A 41 -17.11 0.56 -19.88
N ASN A 42 -17.98 1.43 -20.39
CA ASN A 42 -18.23 1.57 -21.83
C ASN A 42 -17.64 2.87 -22.41
N SER A 43 -16.92 3.66 -21.59
CA SER A 43 -16.32 4.91 -22.03
C SER A 43 -15.08 4.67 -22.92
N PRO A 44 -14.80 5.54 -23.90
CA PRO A 44 -13.58 5.43 -24.69
C PRO A 44 -12.32 5.63 -23.82
N VAL A 45 -11.29 4.84 -24.11
CA VAL A 45 -9.98 4.89 -23.47
C VAL A 45 -8.98 5.51 -24.43
N VAL A 46 -8.16 6.42 -23.92
CA VAL A 46 -6.97 6.92 -24.57
C VAL A 46 -5.77 6.08 -24.14
N LEU A 47 -5.10 5.46 -25.11
CA LEU A 47 -3.79 4.84 -24.93
C LEU A 47 -2.74 5.80 -25.47
N GLN A 48 -1.75 6.10 -24.66
CA GLN A 48 -0.55 6.79 -25.11
C GLN A 48 0.61 5.79 -25.09
N VAL A 49 1.09 5.43 -26.27
CA VAL A 49 2.19 4.48 -26.46
C VAL A 49 3.40 5.25 -26.94
N ASP A 50 4.45 5.33 -26.12
CA ASP A 50 5.66 6.13 -26.40
C ASP A 50 5.33 7.56 -26.88
N GLY A 51 4.39 8.22 -26.19
CA GLY A 51 3.94 9.57 -26.52
C GLY A 51 2.85 9.64 -27.58
N GLN A 52 2.67 8.61 -28.41
CA GLN A 52 1.66 8.58 -29.47
C GLN A 52 0.28 8.23 -28.94
N ARG A 53 -0.69 9.11 -29.18
CA ARG A 53 -2.08 8.93 -28.75
C ARG A 53 -2.84 8.02 -29.72
N LYS A 54 -3.53 7.02 -29.17
CA LYS A 54 -4.48 6.13 -29.85
C LYS A 54 -5.75 6.01 -29.02
N SER A 55 -6.89 5.91 -29.68
CA SER A 55 -8.16 5.64 -29.00
C SER A 55 -8.50 4.16 -29.07
N TRP A 56 -8.93 3.60 -27.95
CA TRP A 56 -9.50 2.25 -27.87
C TRP A 56 -10.91 2.36 -27.32
N TYR A 57 -11.81 1.62 -27.95
CA TYR A 57 -13.20 1.50 -27.54
C TYR A 57 -13.36 0.09 -26.99
N PRO A 58 -13.30 -0.09 -25.65
CA PRO A 58 -13.40 -1.39 -25.03
C PRO A 58 -14.72 -2.05 -25.42
N GLN A 59 -14.63 -3.22 -26.04
CA GLN A 59 -15.79 -4.07 -26.30
C GLN A 59 -15.95 -5.06 -25.14
N THR A 60 -17.14 -5.63 -24.98
CA THR A 60 -17.38 -6.72 -24.02
C THR A 60 -16.35 -7.82 -24.21
N ASN A 61 -15.69 -8.22 -23.12
CA ASN A 61 -14.61 -9.23 -23.08
C ASN A 61 -13.33 -8.87 -23.87
N SER A 62 -13.14 -7.60 -24.26
CA SER A 62 -11.85 -7.16 -24.80
C SER A 62 -10.82 -6.91 -23.70
N ALA A 63 -9.54 -7.12 -24.02
CA ALA A 63 -8.45 -6.91 -23.10
C ALA A 63 -7.18 -6.45 -23.83
N LEU A 64 -6.32 -5.72 -23.13
CA LEU A 64 -4.96 -5.42 -23.55
C LEU A 64 -4.01 -6.36 -22.80
N GLY A 65 -3.41 -7.30 -23.52
CA GLY A 65 -2.32 -8.13 -23.04
C GLY A 65 -0.99 -7.39 -23.20
N ILE A 66 -0.19 -7.39 -22.14
CA ILE A 66 1.12 -6.73 -22.08
C ILE A 66 2.12 -7.79 -21.63
N LYS A 67 3.21 -7.96 -22.37
CA LYS A 67 4.28 -8.90 -22.02
C LYS A 67 5.63 -8.24 -22.17
N ARG A 68 6.52 -8.39 -21.17
CA ARG A 68 7.90 -7.91 -21.28
C ARG A 68 8.68 -8.76 -22.29
N ARG A 69 9.45 -8.09 -23.15
CA ARG A 69 10.38 -8.66 -24.15
C ARG A 69 11.69 -7.88 -24.09
N GLY A 70 12.61 -8.34 -23.24
CA GLY A 70 13.81 -7.56 -22.92
C GLY A 70 13.42 -6.21 -22.34
N GLU A 71 13.89 -5.13 -22.97
CA GLU A 71 13.63 -3.75 -22.54
C GLU A 71 12.39 -3.11 -23.19
N GLN A 72 11.51 -3.93 -23.79
CA GLN A 72 10.28 -3.45 -24.42
C GLN A 72 9.03 -4.20 -23.93
N LEU A 73 7.90 -3.51 -23.93
CA LEU A 73 6.58 -4.03 -23.71
C LEU A 73 5.96 -4.44 -25.05
N GLN A 74 5.65 -5.73 -25.19
CA GLN A 74 4.85 -6.25 -26.29
C GLN A 74 3.36 -6.14 -25.93
N LEU A 75 2.67 -5.26 -26.63
CA LEU A 75 1.23 -5.03 -26.50
C LEU A 75 0.45 -5.92 -27.48
N ARG A 76 -0.64 -6.51 -27.02
CA ARG A 76 -1.56 -7.31 -27.84
C ARG A 76 -3.00 -7.02 -27.44
N LEU A 77 -3.79 -6.49 -28.37
CA LEU A 77 -5.23 -6.41 -28.19
C LEU A 77 -5.85 -7.81 -28.35
N ILE A 78 -6.74 -8.16 -27.43
CA ILE A 78 -7.43 -9.44 -27.37
C ILE A 78 -8.93 -9.14 -27.45
N THR A 79 -9.62 -9.68 -28.46
CA THR A 79 -11.08 -9.60 -28.60
C THR A 79 -11.66 -11.00 -28.77
N THR A 80 -12.94 -11.17 -28.44
CA THR A 80 -13.67 -12.45 -28.44
C THR A 80 -13.72 -13.15 -29.80
N ASN A 81 -13.71 -12.39 -30.90
CA ASN A 81 -13.93 -12.97 -32.24
C ASN A 81 -12.72 -12.93 -33.16
N GLN A 82 -11.61 -12.25 -32.80
CA GLN A 82 -10.38 -12.29 -33.58
C GLN A 82 -9.16 -12.04 -32.68
N HIS A 83 -8.18 -12.95 -32.72
CA HIS A 83 -6.80 -12.60 -32.41
C HIS A 83 -6.24 -11.76 -33.57
N THR A 84 -6.69 -10.53 -33.74
CA THR A 84 -6.01 -9.57 -34.62
C THR A 84 -4.70 -9.18 -33.94
N GLY A 85 -3.69 -10.04 -34.12
CA GLY A 85 -2.37 -9.98 -33.52
C GLY A 85 -1.53 -8.82 -34.02
N ARG A 86 -2.01 -7.58 -33.85
CA ARG A 86 -1.14 -6.41 -33.95
C ARG A 86 -0.34 -6.33 -32.67
N HIS A 87 0.89 -6.84 -32.77
CA HIS A 87 1.91 -6.61 -31.77
C HIS A 87 2.47 -5.20 -31.96
N GLN A 88 2.37 -4.38 -30.92
CA GLN A 88 3.10 -3.12 -30.86
C GLN A 88 4.15 -3.25 -29.76
N LEU A 89 5.38 -2.83 -30.05
CA LEU A 89 6.42 -2.70 -29.04
C LEU A 89 6.36 -1.27 -28.48
N ALA A 90 6.56 -1.14 -27.18
CA ALA A 90 6.52 0.13 -26.48
C ALA A 90 7.53 0.14 -25.32
N ASN A 91 8.11 1.28 -25.00
CA ASN A 91 8.90 1.42 -23.76
C ASN A 91 7.97 1.80 -22.59
N GLN A 92 6.97 2.62 -22.88
CA GLN A 92 5.98 3.08 -21.92
C GLN A 92 4.58 3.12 -22.52
N LEU A 93 3.61 2.78 -21.68
CA LEU A 93 2.19 2.83 -21.99
C LEU A 93 1.47 3.62 -20.90
N ASN A 94 0.72 4.64 -21.26
CA ASN A 94 -0.24 5.30 -20.37
C ASN A 94 -1.66 5.02 -20.84
N LEU A 95 -2.54 4.64 -19.92
CA LEU A 95 -3.95 4.35 -20.15
C LEU A 95 -4.77 5.38 -19.38
N ARG A 96 -5.58 6.16 -20.09
CA ARG A 96 -6.41 7.22 -19.52
C ARG A 96 -7.83 7.12 -20.02
N TRP A 97 -8.80 7.43 -19.17
CA TRP A 97 -10.19 7.54 -19.61
C TRP A 97 -10.41 8.86 -20.36
N THR A 98 -11.18 8.83 -21.45
CA THR A 98 -11.54 10.08 -22.15
C THR A 98 -12.46 10.94 -21.28
N VAL A 99 -13.36 10.29 -20.55
CA VAL A 99 -14.23 10.88 -19.54
C VAL A 99 -14.25 9.90 -18.38
N ALA A 100 -13.69 10.29 -17.24
CA ALA A 100 -13.75 9.50 -16.03
C ALA A 100 -15.17 9.52 -15.47
N SER A 101 -15.68 8.36 -15.09
CA SER A 101 -16.93 8.19 -14.37
C SER A 101 -16.70 7.34 -13.12
N ASP A 102 -17.64 7.39 -12.17
CA ASP A 102 -17.64 6.50 -11.00
C ASP A 102 -17.72 5.01 -11.35
N SER A 103 -18.04 4.66 -12.61
CA SER A 103 -18.03 3.28 -13.11
C SER A 103 -16.74 2.91 -13.85
N SER A 104 -15.88 3.87 -14.15
CA SER A 104 -14.63 3.67 -14.87
C SER A 104 -13.59 3.00 -13.97
N ALA A 105 -13.19 1.78 -14.32
CA ALA A 105 -12.15 1.05 -13.60
C ALA A 105 -11.33 0.13 -14.53
N TRP A 106 -10.12 -0.22 -14.13
CA TRP A 106 -9.28 -1.23 -14.76
C TRP A 106 -9.37 -2.52 -13.98
N ARG A 107 -9.76 -3.61 -14.61
CA ARG A 107 -9.48 -4.95 -14.09
C ARG A 107 -8.10 -5.36 -14.58
N VAL A 108 -7.15 -5.42 -13.66
CA VAL A 108 -5.76 -5.79 -13.91
C VAL A 108 -5.51 -7.19 -13.38
N THR A 109 -4.93 -8.03 -14.22
CA THR A 109 -4.63 -9.43 -13.92
C THR A 109 -3.16 -9.74 -14.17
N ILE A 110 -2.50 -10.33 -13.19
CA ILE A 110 -1.10 -10.78 -13.29
C ILE A 110 -0.96 -12.25 -12.85
N ASP A 111 0.28 -12.76 -12.89
CA ASP A 111 0.64 -14.12 -12.47
C ASP A 111 -0.26 -15.20 -13.08
N ASN A 112 -0.39 -15.16 -14.41
CA ASN A 112 -1.20 -16.11 -15.20
C ASN A 112 -2.66 -16.24 -14.74
N GLY A 113 -3.26 -15.16 -14.22
CA GLY A 113 -4.66 -15.17 -13.78
C GLY A 113 -4.87 -15.29 -12.29
N ARG A 114 -3.81 -15.50 -11.49
CA ARG A 114 -3.93 -15.75 -10.04
C ARG A 114 -4.25 -14.50 -9.24
N LEU A 115 -3.82 -13.33 -9.72
CA LEU A 115 -4.00 -12.07 -9.01
C LEU A 115 -4.81 -11.14 -9.89
N VAL A 116 -5.96 -10.71 -9.37
CA VAL A 116 -6.90 -9.83 -10.08
C VAL A 116 -7.27 -8.67 -9.17
N ARG A 117 -7.25 -7.45 -9.70
CA ARG A 117 -7.67 -6.25 -8.97
C ARG A 117 -8.45 -5.31 -9.88
N THR A 118 -9.54 -4.76 -9.37
CA THR A 118 -10.24 -3.61 -9.98
C THR A 118 -9.72 -2.30 -9.40
N LEU A 119 -9.23 -1.40 -10.26
CA LEU A 119 -8.50 -0.18 -9.92
C LEU A 119 -9.18 1.03 -10.57
N ARG A 120 -9.28 2.16 -9.86
CA ARG A 120 -9.93 3.39 -10.35
C ARG A 120 -8.90 4.49 -10.49
N GLY A 121 -8.86 5.13 -11.66
CA GLY A 121 -7.85 6.13 -12.01
C GLY A 121 -7.14 5.81 -13.33
N ASP A 122 -6.10 6.57 -13.62
CA ASP A 122 -5.27 6.40 -14.82
C ASP A 122 -4.09 5.48 -14.54
N LEU A 123 -3.70 4.66 -15.53
CA LEU A 123 -2.69 3.62 -15.33
C LEU A 123 -1.48 3.83 -16.24
N GLN A 124 -0.32 4.02 -15.63
CA GLN A 124 0.97 4.02 -16.31
C GLN A 124 1.64 2.66 -16.17
N ILE A 125 2.25 2.19 -17.26
CA ILE A 125 2.91 0.90 -17.35
C ILE A 125 4.23 1.07 -18.06
N ARG A 126 5.29 0.60 -17.42
CA ARG A 126 6.66 0.70 -17.93
C ARG A 126 7.47 -0.50 -17.47
N ILE A 127 8.71 -0.58 -17.94
CA ILE A 127 9.69 -1.53 -17.40
C ILE A 127 10.52 -0.82 -16.34
N ALA A 128 10.73 -1.49 -15.21
CA ALA A 128 11.63 -1.08 -14.13
C ALA A 128 12.22 -2.34 -13.49
N ASP A 129 13.51 -2.32 -13.15
CA ASP A 129 14.20 -3.40 -12.42
C ASP A 129 13.97 -4.81 -13.00
N GLY A 130 13.90 -4.91 -14.33
CA GLY A 130 13.70 -6.19 -15.02
C GLY A 130 12.27 -6.74 -14.98
N ALA A 131 11.29 -5.97 -14.54
CA ALA A 131 9.87 -6.35 -14.51
C ALA A 131 8.96 -5.24 -15.04
N ILE A 132 7.69 -5.58 -15.26
CA ILE A 132 6.64 -4.62 -15.56
C ILE A 132 6.25 -3.89 -14.27
N GLN A 133 6.49 -2.59 -14.24
CA GLN A 133 6.00 -1.70 -13.20
C GLN A 133 4.68 -1.06 -13.63
N MET A 134 3.71 -1.04 -12.71
CA MET A 134 2.43 -0.39 -12.89
C MET A 134 2.28 0.71 -11.84
N VAL A 135 1.96 1.91 -12.30
CA VAL A 135 1.71 3.07 -11.45
C VAL A 135 0.30 3.57 -11.71
N LEU A 136 -0.54 3.55 -10.67
CA LEU A 136 -1.91 4.06 -10.73
C LEU A 136 -1.94 5.51 -10.23
N GLU A 137 -2.43 6.41 -11.06
CA GLU A 137 -2.75 7.79 -10.70
C GLU A 137 -4.23 7.85 -10.31
N THR A 138 -4.52 8.13 -9.04
CA THR A 138 -5.87 8.09 -8.46
C THR A 138 -6.08 9.27 -7.51
N ASP A 139 -7.33 9.67 -7.30
CA ASP A 139 -7.64 10.69 -6.30
C ASP A 139 -7.47 10.15 -4.87
N MET A 140 -7.24 11.09 -3.95
CA MET A 140 -7.02 10.81 -2.53
C MET A 140 -8.14 9.97 -1.90
N GLU A 141 -9.41 10.26 -2.19
CA GLU A 141 -10.52 9.63 -1.49
C GLU A 141 -10.76 8.19 -1.96
N ASN A 142 -10.58 7.92 -3.26
CA ASN A 142 -10.52 6.55 -3.79
C ASN A 142 -9.37 5.76 -3.16
N LEU A 143 -8.23 6.42 -2.94
CA LEU A 143 -7.12 5.79 -2.23
C LEU A 143 -7.47 5.44 -0.79
N VAL A 144 -7.96 6.41 -0.04
CA VAL A 144 -8.27 6.26 1.38
C VAL A 144 -9.33 5.16 1.55
N ALA A 145 -10.37 5.13 0.71
CA ALA A 145 -11.37 4.06 0.72
C ALA A 145 -10.74 2.67 0.53
N ARG A 146 -9.80 2.52 -0.41
CA ARG A 146 -9.11 1.25 -0.62
C ARG A 146 -8.19 0.87 0.54
N VAL A 147 -7.46 1.82 1.13
CA VAL A 147 -6.62 1.56 2.31
C VAL A 147 -7.49 1.12 3.49
N VAL A 148 -8.56 1.86 3.80
CA VAL A 148 -9.48 1.54 4.90
C VAL A 148 -10.11 0.15 4.70
N ALA A 149 -10.58 -0.16 3.49
CA ALA A 149 -11.15 -1.47 3.19
C ALA A 149 -10.13 -2.63 3.28
N SER A 150 -8.85 -2.33 3.04
CA SER A 150 -7.76 -3.30 3.07
C SER A 150 -7.30 -3.59 4.50
N GLU A 151 -7.10 -2.54 5.31
CA GLU A 151 -6.51 -2.61 6.65
C GLU A 151 -7.54 -2.97 7.73
N MET A 152 -8.79 -2.52 7.59
CA MET A 152 -9.87 -2.73 8.59
C MET A 152 -10.94 -3.72 8.11
N SER A 153 -10.52 -4.71 7.32
CA SER A 153 -11.39 -5.79 6.84
C SER A 153 -12.24 -6.40 7.96
N GLY A 154 -13.56 -6.26 7.86
CA GLY A 154 -14.53 -6.88 8.78
C GLY A 154 -14.83 -6.08 10.04
N ILE A 155 -14.28 -4.87 10.17
CA ILE A 155 -14.66 -3.93 11.23
C ILE A 155 -16.02 -3.32 10.92
N THR A 156 -16.87 -3.22 11.93
CA THR A 156 -18.22 -2.63 11.81
C THR A 156 -18.40 -1.32 12.57
N GLU A 157 -17.37 -0.90 13.33
CA GLU A 157 -17.38 0.34 14.10
C GLU A 157 -17.05 1.52 13.17
N LEU A 158 -18.02 2.40 12.95
CA LEU A 158 -17.89 3.48 11.98
C LEU A 158 -16.81 4.48 12.40
N GLU A 159 -16.73 4.80 13.69
CA GLU A 159 -15.75 5.76 14.20
C GLU A 159 -14.31 5.23 14.08
N ALA A 160 -14.10 3.92 14.17
CA ALA A 160 -12.80 3.31 13.90
C ALA A 160 -12.41 3.43 12.41
N LEU A 161 -13.37 3.27 11.50
CA LEU A 161 -13.15 3.45 10.06
C LEU A 161 -12.86 4.91 9.72
N LYS A 162 -13.56 5.87 10.34
CA LYS A 162 -13.31 7.31 10.20
C LYS A 162 -11.93 7.71 10.70
N ALA A 163 -11.55 7.23 11.88
CA ALA A 163 -10.22 7.47 12.44
C ALA A 163 -9.14 6.95 11.49
N LEU A 164 -9.30 5.73 10.94
CA LEU A 164 -8.36 5.22 9.96
C LEU A 164 -8.39 6.02 8.65
N ALA A 165 -9.54 6.50 8.18
CA ALA A 165 -9.61 7.31 6.97
C ALA A 165 -8.75 8.59 7.10
N VAL A 166 -8.88 9.29 8.23
CA VAL A 166 -8.08 10.48 8.55
C VAL A 166 -6.58 10.15 8.66
N VAL A 167 -6.24 9.06 9.33
CA VAL A 167 -4.85 8.57 9.46
C VAL A 167 -4.27 8.17 8.10
N ALA A 168 -5.04 7.46 7.28
CA ALA A 168 -4.58 7.00 5.96
C ALA A 168 -4.30 8.20 5.05
N ARG A 169 -5.21 9.17 5.02
CA ARG A 169 -5.09 10.42 4.25
C ARG A 169 -3.88 11.25 4.67
N THR A 170 -3.73 11.47 5.98
CA THR A 170 -2.62 12.25 6.53
C THR A 170 -1.28 11.62 6.19
N PHE A 171 -1.15 10.31 6.37
CA PHE A 171 0.07 9.59 6.00
C PHE A 171 0.34 9.70 4.50
N GLY A 172 -0.68 9.52 3.64
CA GLY A 172 -0.54 9.63 2.19
C GLY A 172 0.01 10.99 1.75
N LEU A 173 -0.46 12.08 2.38
CA LEU A 173 0.02 13.44 2.14
C LEU A 173 1.43 13.68 2.71
N ALA A 174 1.68 13.29 3.95
CA ALA A 174 2.97 13.48 4.62
C ALA A 174 4.09 12.63 3.99
N SER A 175 3.74 11.51 3.34
CA SER A 175 4.69 10.53 2.81
C SER A 175 4.84 10.53 1.28
N ARG A 176 4.34 11.54 0.56
CA ARG A 176 4.34 11.54 -0.92
C ARG A 176 5.71 11.36 -1.58
N ALA A 177 6.79 11.70 -0.89
CA ALA A 177 8.14 11.61 -1.44
C ALA A 177 8.83 10.25 -1.22
N ARG A 178 8.20 9.28 -0.54
CA ARG A 178 8.87 8.03 -0.13
C ARG A 178 9.40 7.20 -1.29
N HIS A 179 8.73 7.22 -2.43
CA HIS A 179 9.11 6.45 -3.63
C HIS A 179 9.45 7.34 -4.84
N ARG A 180 9.85 8.60 -4.59
CA ARG A 180 10.10 9.58 -5.67
C ARG A 180 11.14 9.07 -6.69
N SER A 181 12.19 8.38 -6.24
CA SER A 181 13.21 7.77 -7.10
C SER A 181 12.67 6.65 -7.99
N GLU A 182 11.60 6.01 -7.57
CA GLU A 182 10.94 4.90 -8.28
C GLU A 182 9.77 5.39 -9.15
N GLY A 183 9.51 6.70 -9.19
CA GLY A 183 8.54 7.34 -10.07
C GLY A 183 7.09 7.35 -9.56
N PHE A 184 6.85 7.01 -8.30
CA PHE A 184 5.53 7.04 -7.67
C PHE A 184 5.62 7.55 -6.22
N ASP A 185 4.49 7.71 -5.55
CA ASP A 185 4.45 8.38 -4.25
C ASP A 185 4.46 7.36 -3.09
N PHE A 186 3.69 6.26 -3.20
CA PHE A 186 3.62 5.15 -2.23
C PHE A 186 3.37 3.81 -2.91
N CYS A 187 3.80 2.72 -2.27
CA CYS A 187 3.58 1.36 -2.75
C CYS A 187 2.31 0.72 -2.14
N ASP A 188 1.83 -0.36 -2.76
CA ASP A 188 0.61 -1.08 -2.39
C ASP A 188 0.79 -2.16 -1.29
N THR A 189 1.84 -2.02 -0.48
CA THR A 189 2.25 -3.02 0.52
C THR A 189 2.29 -2.40 1.92
N THR A 190 2.49 -3.23 2.94
CA THR A 190 2.64 -2.77 4.34
C THR A 190 3.88 -1.91 4.56
N HIS A 191 4.79 -1.82 3.57
CA HIS A 191 5.87 -0.83 3.60
C HIS A 191 5.34 0.61 3.62
N CYS A 192 4.22 0.88 2.93
CA CYS A 192 3.49 2.15 2.98
C CYS A 192 2.14 1.94 3.67
N GLN A 193 1.14 1.53 2.90
CA GLN A 193 -0.20 1.23 3.37
C GLN A 193 -0.74 0.09 2.51
N TRP A 194 -1.46 -0.84 3.12
CA TRP A 194 -2.03 -1.96 2.40
C TRP A 194 -3.10 -1.46 1.43
N TYR A 195 -2.81 -1.50 0.13
CA TYR A 195 -3.69 -1.03 -0.95
C TYR A 195 -4.19 -2.21 -1.79
N GLN A 196 -4.66 -3.27 -1.13
CA GLN A 196 -4.94 -4.55 -1.79
C GLN A 196 -6.41 -4.97 -1.80
N ALA A 197 -7.35 -4.10 -1.38
CA ALA A 197 -8.77 -4.44 -1.31
C ALA A 197 -9.27 -5.06 -2.63
N GLU A 198 -9.45 -6.38 -2.62
CA GLU A 198 -9.91 -7.19 -3.75
C GLU A 198 -11.40 -6.94 -3.98
N ASP A 199 -11.76 -6.07 -4.93
CA ASP A 199 -13.14 -5.75 -5.38
C ASP A 199 -14.18 -5.60 -4.24
N ARG A 200 -13.73 -5.36 -3.00
CA ARG A 200 -14.60 -5.39 -1.80
C ARG A 200 -15.47 -4.16 -1.74
N LEU A 201 -14.94 -3.04 -2.20
CA LEU A 201 -15.68 -1.79 -2.33
C LEU A 201 -16.80 -1.88 -3.38
N ASP A 202 -16.66 -2.78 -4.36
CA ASP A 202 -17.70 -3.00 -5.37
C ASP A 202 -18.78 -3.98 -4.88
N ARG A 203 -18.57 -4.66 -3.74
CA ARG A 203 -19.61 -5.46 -3.10
C ARG A 203 -20.61 -4.49 -2.50
N GLN A 204 -21.89 -4.62 -2.86
CA GLN A 204 -22.97 -3.86 -2.24
C GLN A 204 -23.31 -4.37 -0.83
N ASP A 205 -22.29 -4.75 -0.05
CA ASP A 205 -22.43 -5.25 1.30
C ASP A 205 -22.36 -4.13 2.34
N ARG A 206 -22.65 -4.47 3.60
CA ARG A 206 -22.67 -3.50 4.71
C ARG A 206 -21.29 -2.88 4.94
N PHE A 207 -20.22 -3.66 4.81
CA PHE A 207 -18.87 -3.18 5.09
C PHE A 207 -18.44 -2.13 4.06
N ALA A 208 -18.66 -2.39 2.77
CA ALA A 208 -18.36 -1.43 1.71
C ALA A 208 -19.11 -0.10 1.91
N ARG A 209 -20.38 -0.15 2.33
CA ARG A 209 -21.16 1.06 2.65
C ARG A 209 -20.58 1.82 3.84
N LEU A 210 -20.17 1.13 4.91
CA LEU A 210 -19.54 1.76 6.07
C LEU A 210 -18.20 2.41 5.71
N VAL A 211 -17.38 1.76 4.87
CA VAL A 211 -16.13 2.36 4.38
C VAL A 211 -16.43 3.62 3.57
N LYS A 212 -17.35 3.56 2.61
CA LYS A 212 -17.75 4.74 1.83
C LYS A 212 -18.24 5.88 2.72
N GLN A 213 -19.11 5.56 3.68
CA GLN A 213 -19.62 6.54 4.65
C GLN A 213 -18.49 7.17 5.48
N ALA A 214 -17.58 6.37 6.04
CA ALA A 214 -16.47 6.86 6.84
C ALA A 214 -15.55 7.81 6.06
N VAL A 215 -15.26 7.47 4.80
CA VAL A 215 -14.42 8.31 3.94
C VAL A 215 -15.12 9.61 3.58
N THR A 216 -16.39 9.56 3.16
CA THR A 216 -17.18 10.76 2.83
C THR A 216 -17.35 11.68 4.04
N GLU A 217 -17.66 11.14 5.22
CA GLU A 217 -17.84 11.96 6.43
C GLU A 217 -16.53 12.54 6.98
N THR A 218 -15.38 12.09 6.47
CA THR A 218 -14.05 12.60 6.84
C THR A 218 -13.28 13.16 5.65
N GLU A 219 -13.97 13.49 4.56
CA GLU A 219 -13.35 14.00 3.35
C GLU A 219 -12.49 15.23 3.67
N SER A 220 -11.27 15.26 3.12
CA SER A 220 -10.29 16.35 3.35
C SER A 220 -9.85 16.58 4.81
N VAL A 221 -10.32 15.78 5.77
CA VAL A 221 -9.91 15.87 7.17
C VAL A 221 -8.55 15.20 7.35
N THR A 222 -7.62 15.94 7.95
CA THR A 222 -6.22 15.53 8.17
C THR A 222 -5.76 15.89 9.57
N LEU A 223 -4.67 15.26 10.02
CA LEU A 223 -4.00 15.58 11.28
C LEU A 223 -2.77 16.44 11.02
N SER A 224 -2.63 17.49 11.82
CA SER A 224 -1.43 18.31 11.84
C SER A 224 -1.01 18.60 13.28
N PHE A 225 0.29 18.70 13.48
CA PHE A 225 0.89 19.09 14.74
C PHE A 225 1.89 20.20 14.47
N GLN A 226 1.82 21.29 15.25
CA GLN A 226 2.65 22.49 15.05
C GLN A 226 2.64 23.03 13.59
N GLY A 227 1.48 22.94 12.92
CA GLY A 227 1.31 23.40 11.54
C GLY A 227 1.90 22.49 10.47
N THR A 228 2.45 21.32 10.84
CA THR A 228 3.03 20.34 9.91
C THR A 228 2.26 19.02 9.95
N MET A 229 2.11 18.37 8.80
CA MET A 229 1.59 17.01 8.73
C MET A 229 2.75 16.02 8.90
N HIS A 230 2.67 15.21 9.93
CA HIS A 230 3.65 14.14 10.17
C HIS A 230 3.10 12.79 9.67
N PRO A 231 3.96 11.83 9.29
CA PRO A 231 3.53 10.48 8.99
C PRO A 231 2.75 9.86 10.17
N THR A 232 1.48 9.56 9.93
CA THR A 232 0.58 8.94 10.92
C THR A 232 0.66 7.41 10.82
N TYR A 233 1.62 6.83 11.52
CA TYR A 233 1.80 5.38 11.59
C TYR A 233 0.66 4.71 12.37
N PHE A 234 0.28 3.50 11.97
CA PHE A 234 -0.73 2.70 12.64
C PHE A 234 -0.33 1.21 12.67
N THR A 235 -0.97 0.44 13.54
CA THR A 235 -0.71 -1.00 13.70
C THR A 235 -2.02 -1.74 14.01
N GLY A 236 -2.11 -3.01 13.61
CA GLY A 236 -3.27 -3.86 13.92
C GLY A 236 -3.36 -4.29 15.39
N SER A 237 -2.25 -4.30 16.13
CA SER A 237 -2.21 -4.55 17.58
C SER A 237 -0.91 -4.01 18.16
N CYS A 238 -1.00 -3.20 19.21
CA CYS A 238 0.17 -2.62 19.88
C CYS A 238 0.69 -3.45 21.06
N GLY A 239 0.06 -4.58 21.40
CA GLY A 239 0.50 -5.41 22.54
C GLY A 239 0.29 -4.79 23.93
N GLY A 240 -0.40 -3.64 24.01
CA GLY A 240 -0.76 -2.98 25.27
C GLY A 240 -0.16 -1.58 25.44
N MET A 241 0.80 -1.19 24.60
CA MET A 241 1.41 0.13 24.58
C MET A 241 1.88 0.46 23.17
N THR A 242 1.56 1.65 22.65
CA THR A 242 2.14 2.11 21.39
C THR A 242 3.63 2.42 21.58
N THR A 243 4.36 2.51 20.49
CA THR A 243 5.80 2.83 20.50
C THR A 243 6.10 3.97 19.53
N THR A 244 7.32 4.48 19.58
CA THR A 244 7.76 5.58 18.71
C THR A 244 8.43 5.05 17.44
N PRO A 245 8.41 5.83 16.35
CA PRO A 245 9.09 5.47 15.11
C PRO A 245 10.59 5.21 15.29
N GLU A 246 11.29 5.92 16.18
CA GLU A 246 12.73 5.73 16.42
C GLU A 246 13.05 4.34 16.95
N LEU A 247 12.18 3.81 17.83
CA LEU A 247 12.39 2.48 18.40
C LEU A 247 12.19 1.38 17.35
N ILE A 248 11.32 1.61 16.36
CA ILE A 248 11.07 0.67 15.25
C ILE A 248 12.13 0.82 14.14
N TRP A 249 12.46 2.05 13.77
CA TRP A 249 13.30 2.41 12.63
C TRP A 249 14.57 3.15 13.07
N SER A 250 15.38 2.46 13.88
CA SER A 250 16.58 2.94 14.58
C SER A 250 17.73 3.44 13.68
N ASN A 251 17.59 3.40 12.35
CA ASN A 251 18.59 3.87 11.39
C ASN A 251 18.27 5.26 10.80
N GLY A 252 17.46 6.09 11.47
CA GLY A 252 17.12 7.44 11.02
C GLY A 252 16.17 7.51 9.82
N ALA A 253 15.53 6.39 9.47
CA ALA A 253 14.53 6.34 8.38
C ALA A 253 13.20 7.00 8.75
N ALA A 254 12.97 7.26 10.05
CA ALA A 254 11.85 8.06 10.51
C ALA A 254 12.28 9.53 10.53
N HIS A 255 12.10 10.22 9.40
CA HIS A 255 12.55 11.60 9.20
C HIS A 255 11.80 12.66 10.05
N ASP A 256 10.91 12.26 10.96
CA ASP A 256 10.05 13.19 11.70
C ASP A 256 9.43 12.55 12.95
N ALA A 257 10.28 11.87 13.73
CA ALA A 257 9.85 10.93 14.76
C ALA A 257 9.65 11.55 16.16
N THR A 258 10.14 12.78 16.36
CA THR A 258 10.24 13.41 17.69
C THR A 258 8.89 13.70 18.36
N GLU A 259 7.81 13.73 17.58
CA GLU A 259 6.49 14.11 18.07
C GLU A 259 5.59 12.92 18.44
N HIS A 260 6.02 11.69 18.15
CA HIS A 260 5.26 10.49 18.53
C HIS A 260 5.63 10.08 19.95
N GLN A 261 4.61 9.93 20.80
CA GLN A 261 4.79 9.50 22.18
C GLN A 261 4.16 8.12 22.42
N PRO A 262 4.78 7.25 23.22
CA PRO A 262 4.16 6.00 23.66
C PRO A 262 2.91 6.25 24.50
N ILE A 263 1.83 5.54 24.19
CA ILE A 263 0.54 5.63 24.90
C ILE A 263 0.12 4.22 25.32
N ALA A 264 -0.26 4.07 26.60
CA ALA A 264 -0.85 2.83 27.10
C ALA A 264 -2.20 2.56 26.42
N CYS A 265 -2.40 1.34 25.92
CA CYS A 265 -3.59 0.95 25.16
C CYS A 265 -4.28 -0.23 25.82
N GLN A 266 -5.46 0.03 26.38
CA GLN A 266 -6.25 -1.02 27.02
C GLN A 266 -7.09 -1.84 26.03
N TRP A 267 -7.41 -1.29 24.86
CA TRP A 267 -8.34 -1.88 23.90
C TRP A 267 -7.74 -3.02 23.07
N CYS A 268 -6.42 -3.03 22.87
CA CYS A 268 -5.77 -4.13 22.16
C CYS A 268 -5.84 -5.46 22.93
N ARG A 269 -6.19 -5.47 24.22
CA ARG A 269 -6.26 -6.69 25.05
C ARG A 269 -7.23 -7.74 24.51
N ASP A 270 -8.32 -7.30 23.89
CA ASP A 270 -9.35 -8.18 23.34
C ASP A 270 -9.02 -8.67 21.92
N SER A 271 -7.94 -8.16 21.33
CA SER A 271 -7.49 -8.60 20.02
C SER A 271 -6.98 -10.04 20.08
N LYS A 272 -7.38 -10.87 19.11
CA LYS A 272 -6.77 -12.21 18.91
C LYS A 272 -5.26 -12.14 18.64
N PHE A 273 -4.74 -10.97 18.29
CA PHE A 273 -3.33 -10.71 18.06
C PHE A 273 -2.62 -10.10 19.29
N TYR A 274 -3.33 -9.88 20.40
CA TYR A 274 -2.75 -9.35 21.63
C TYR A 274 -1.67 -10.28 22.19
N ARG A 275 -1.95 -11.58 22.20
CA ARG A 275 -1.02 -12.64 22.60
C ARG A 275 -1.07 -13.75 21.57
N TRP A 276 0.08 -14.13 21.06
CA TRP A 276 0.20 -15.24 20.13
C TRP A 276 1.46 -16.05 20.41
N GLN A 277 1.45 -17.31 20.02
CA GLN A 277 2.61 -18.19 20.12
C GLN A 277 2.79 -18.95 18.82
N ARG A 278 4.04 -19.09 18.38
CA ARG A 278 4.45 -20.00 17.32
C ARG A 278 5.54 -20.93 17.84
N ARG A 279 5.53 -22.17 17.37
CA ARG A 279 6.56 -23.17 17.68
C ARG A 279 7.30 -23.50 16.40
N VAL A 280 8.62 -23.50 16.48
CA VAL A 280 9.53 -23.84 15.38
C VAL A 280 10.50 -24.92 15.85
N ARG A 281 10.94 -25.79 14.93
CA ARG A 281 11.98 -26.77 15.25
C ARG A 281 13.30 -26.03 15.45
N LYS A 282 14.02 -26.33 16.54
CA LYS A 282 15.32 -25.70 16.83
C LYS A 282 16.28 -25.83 15.65
N SER A 283 16.37 -27.02 15.04
CA SER A 283 17.22 -27.25 13.87
C SER A 283 16.88 -26.36 12.68
N ALA A 284 15.59 -26.16 12.38
CA ALA A 284 15.15 -25.29 11.30
C ALA A 284 15.50 -23.82 11.59
N PHE A 285 15.26 -23.36 12.83
CA PHE A 285 15.64 -22.03 13.27
C PHE A 285 17.15 -21.80 13.15
N THR A 286 17.96 -22.69 13.74
CA THR A 286 19.42 -22.60 13.71
C THR A 286 19.97 -22.64 12.28
N ALA A 287 19.39 -23.44 11.39
CA ALA A 287 19.79 -23.48 9.98
C ALA A 287 19.55 -22.14 9.28
N VAL A 288 18.34 -21.57 9.39
CA VAL A 288 18.00 -20.29 8.76
C VAL A 288 18.87 -19.16 9.29
N ILE A 289 19.11 -19.10 10.61
CA ILE A 289 19.99 -18.05 11.13
C ILE A 289 21.43 -18.28 10.69
N SER A 290 21.94 -19.52 10.75
CA SER A 290 23.31 -19.82 10.32
C SER A 290 23.57 -19.39 8.88
N GLU A 291 22.61 -19.64 7.99
CA GLU A 291 22.64 -19.18 6.61
C GLU A 291 22.68 -17.66 6.53
N ARG A 292 21.81 -16.96 7.26
CA ARG A 292 21.69 -15.51 7.23
C ARG A 292 22.92 -14.77 7.77
N ILE A 293 23.61 -15.31 8.77
CA ILE A 293 24.82 -14.71 9.35
C ILE A 293 26.11 -15.28 8.75
N GLY A 294 26.04 -16.29 7.88
CA GLY A 294 27.21 -16.95 7.28
C GLY A 294 28.04 -17.80 8.26
N VAL A 295 27.50 -18.15 9.42
CA VAL A 295 28.21 -18.86 10.49
C VAL A 295 27.37 -20.05 10.96
N ARG A 296 27.92 -21.27 10.85
CA ARG A 296 27.26 -22.50 11.33
C ARG A 296 27.17 -22.52 12.87
N LEU A 297 25.99 -22.24 13.41
CA LEU A 297 25.73 -22.27 14.84
C LEU A 297 25.72 -23.71 15.39
N SER A 298 26.20 -23.88 16.62
CA SER A 298 26.12 -25.14 17.35
C SER A 298 24.68 -25.43 17.80
N PRO A 299 24.33 -26.70 18.09
CA PRO A 299 23.06 -27.05 18.71
C PRO A 299 22.84 -26.42 20.10
N LYS A 300 23.91 -25.88 20.72
CA LYS A 300 23.87 -25.21 22.02
C LYS A 300 23.73 -23.70 21.93
N ALA A 301 23.69 -23.12 20.74
CA ALA A 301 23.45 -21.69 20.58
C ALA A 301 22.18 -21.25 21.33
N GLU A 302 22.31 -20.15 22.06
CA GLU A 302 21.27 -19.52 22.88
C GLU A 302 20.79 -18.24 22.19
N ILE A 303 19.52 -17.91 22.42
CA ILE A 303 18.93 -16.64 21.98
C ILE A 303 18.79 -15.79 23.24
N VAL A 304 19.42 -14.62 23.23
CA VAL A 304 19.28 -13.62 24.27
C VAL A 304 18.60 -12.42 23.64
N ALA A 305 17.52 -11.94 24.25
CA ALA A 305 16.81 -10.76 23.79
C ALA A 305 16.89 -9.68 24.87
N GLU A 306 17.20 -8.45 24.46
CA GLU A 306 16.97 -7.28 25.30
C GLU A 306 15.49 -6.96 25.20
N ILE A 307 14.85 -6.72 26.34
CA ILE A 307 13.45 -6.33 26.42
C ILE A 307 13.40 -5.06 27.24
N ASN A 308 12.87 -3.98 26.65
CA ASN A 308 12.75 -2.71 27.35
C ASN A 308 11.53 -2.68 28.28
N GLU A 309 11.35 -1.57 29.00
CA GLU A 309 10.25 -1.40 29.96
C GLU A 309 8.85 -1.49 29.32
N GLN A 310 8.74 -1.19 28.03
CA GLN A 310 7.49 -1.30 27.27
C GLN A 310 7.25 -2.71 26.70
N GLY A 311 8.15 -3.67 26.94
CA GLY A 311 8.07 -5.03 26.40
C GLY A 311 8.52 -5.14 24.94
N PHE A 312 9.09 -4.08 24.36
CA PHE A 312 9.66 -4.09 23.01
C PHE A 312 11.04 -4.75 23.03
N VAL A 313 11.38 -5.43 21.94
CA VAL A 313 12.65 -6.15 21.78
C VAL A 313 13.56 -5.36 20.82
N PRO A 314 14.39 -4.42 21.31
CA PRO A 314 15.26 -3.62 20.43
C PRO A 314 16.40 -4.44 19.82
N ALA A 315 16.85 -5.51 20.49
CA ALA A 315 17.96 -6.31 20.05
C ALA A 315 17.81 -7.79 20.43
N VAL A 316 18.33 -8.66 19.57
CA VAL A 316 18.44 -10.10 19.80
C VAL A 316 19.86 -10.54 19.45
N TRP A 317 20.53 -11.19 20.39
CA TRP A 317 21.82 -11.82 20.19
C TRP A 317 21.69 -13.33 20.12
N ILE A 318 22.56 -13.91 19.31
CA ILE A 318 22.74 -15.37 19.28
C ILE A 318 24.11 -15.65 19.84
N VAL A 319 24.12 -16.32 20.98
CA VAL A 319 25.34 -16.62 21.72
C VAL A 319 25.66 -18.09 21.55
N ASP A 320 26.77 -18.38 20.91
CA ASP A 320 27.27 -19.75 20.75
C ASP A 320 28.64 -19.87 21.42
N ARG A 321 28.65 -20.27 22.69
CA ARG A 321 29.88 -20.35 23.50
C ARG A 321 30.87 -21.42 23.05
N GLN A 322 30.55 -22.17 21.99
CA GLN A 322 31.45 -23.15 21.39
C GLN A 322 32.29 -22.56 20.25
N ARG A 323 32.16 -21.25 20.01
CA ARG A 323 32.90 -20.44 19.04
C ARG A 323 33.29 -19.11 19.67
#